data_AF-A0A2E9V9F4-F1
#
_entry.id   AF-A0A2E9V9F4-F1
#
_cell.length_a   1.000
_cell.length_b   1.000
_cell.length_c   1.000
_cell.angle_alpha   90.00
_cell.angle_beta   90.00
_cell.angle_gamma   90.00
#
_symmetry.space_group_name_H-M   'P 1'
#
loop_
_entity.id
_entity.type
_entity.pdbx_description
1 polymer ?
#
loop_
_entity_poly.entity_id
_entity_poly.type
_entity_poly.pdbx_seq_one_letter_code
_entity_poly.pdbx_strand_id
1 'polypeptide(L)' 'MIIDHPILGPRDASEFVYLGDSSLINRPDPSVEEAAQLFYEYQYLRANIAGPMKELWYHEQGDRSWLV' A
#
# COMPACT_ATOMS: atom_id res chain seq x y z
N MET A 1 10.98 -7.61 11.32
CA MET A 1 9.81 -6.95 11.95
C MET A 1 8.68 -7.94 11.90
N ILE A 2 7.83 -8.03 12.93
CA ILE A 2 6.65 -8.90 12.89
C ILE A 2 5.46 -8.08 12.42
N ILE A 3 4.69 -8.62 11.46
CA ILE A 3 3.43 -8.06 10.97
C ILE A 3 2.32 -9.01 11.41
N ASP A 4 1.33 -8.48 12.13
CA ASP A 4 0.18 -9.25 12.60
C ASP A 4 -0.84 -9.43 11.49
N HIS A 5 -0.69 -10.52 10.71
CA HIS A 5 -1.60 -10.82 9.62
C HIS A 5 -3.00 -11.19 10.15
N PRO A 6 -4.08 -10.58 9.65
CA PRO A 6 -5.42 -10.74 10.22
C PRO A 6 -5.96 -12.18 10.13
N ILE A 7 -5.56 -12.92 9.10
CA ILE A 7 -6.01 -14.30 8.84
C ILE A 7 -4.99 -15.37 9.26
N LEU A 8 -3.70 -15.05 9.18
CA LEU A 8 -2.61 -16.04 9.24
C LEU A 8 -1.73 -15.89 10.49
N GLY A 9 -2.09 -14.93 11.36
CA GLY A 9 -1.37 -14.61 12.59
C GLY A 9 -0.07 -13.85 12.34
N PRO A 10 0.77 -13.72 13.38
CA PRO A 10 2.05 -13.00 13.27
C PRO A 10 2.98 -13.65 12.23
N ARG A 11 3.51 -12.85 11.29
CA ARG A 11 4.46 -13.26 10.24
C ARG A 11 5.67 -12.36 10.20
N ASP A 12 6.80 -12.87 9.69
CA ASP A 12 7.97 -12.04 9.49
C ASP A 12 7.77 -11.12 8.29
N ALA A 13 8.19 -9.85 8.41
CA ALA A 13 8.12 -8.86 7.35
C ALA A 13 8.84 -9.30 6.06
N SER A 14 9.78 -10.26 6.12
CA SER A 14 10.40 -10.85 4.93
C SER A 14 9.43 -11.60 4.02
N GLU A 15 8.25 -11.99 4.51
CA GLU A 15 7.18 -12.60 3.71
C GLU A 15 6.43 -11.56 2.84
N PHE A 16 6.67 -10.26 3.06
CA PHE A 16 5.90 -9.17 2.48
C PHE A 16 6.73 -8.25 1.59
N VAL A 17 6.05 -7.63 0.62
CA VAL A 17 6.59 -6.55 -0.21
C VAL A 17 5.96 -5.23 0.22
N TYR A 18 6.80 -4.27 0.59
CA TYR A 18 6.39 -2.91 0.94
C TYR A 18 6.08 -2.08 -0.31
N LEU A 19 4.92 -1.42 -0.34
CA LEU A 19 4.54 -0.54 -1.45
C LEU A 19 4.58 0.96 -1.10
N GLY A 20 4.64 1.33 0.18
CA GLY A 20 4.62 2.74 0.61
C GLY A 20 3.34 3.11 1.33
N ASP A 21 2.81 4.29 1.04
CA ASP A 21 1.59 4.84 1.65
C ASP A 21 0.33 4.04 1.29
N SER A 22 -0.55 3.80 2.28
CA SER A 22 -1.82 3.09 2.12
C SER A 22 -2.77 3.68 1.06
N SER A 23 -2.66 4.97 0.74
CA SER A 23 -3.47 5.62 -0.31
C SER A 23 -3.29 5.01 -1.70
N LEU A 24 -2.20 4.26 -1.91
CA LEU A 24 -1.95 3.50 -3.14
C LEU A 24 -3.00 2.44 -3.46
N ILE A 25 -3.80 2.02 -2.48
CA ILE A 25 -4.93 1.12 -2.74
C ILE A 25 -6.02 1.81 -3.61
N ASN A 26 -6.05 3.14 -3.62
CA ASN A 26 -7.05 3.96 -4.30
C ASN A 26 -6.57 4.41 -5.67
N ARG A 27 -6.34 3.45 -6.58
CA ARG A 27 -6.00 3.78 -7.97
C ARG A 27 -7.10 4.64 -8.61
N PRO A 28 -6.77 5.78 -9.26
CA PRO A 28 -7.76 6.64 -9.91
C PRO A 28 -8.50 5.93 -11.05
N ASP A 29 -9.72 6.41 -11.31
CA ASP A 29 -10.51 6.00 -12.47
C ASP A 29 -9.92 6.63 -13.75
N PRO A 30 -9.58 5.83 -14.79
CA PRO A 30 -9.05 6.36 -16.05
C PRO A 30 -10.08 7.09 -16.92
N SER A 31 -11.38 7.04 -16.60
CA SER A 31 -12.46 7.56 -17.44
C SER A 31 -12.94 8.97 -17.07
N VAL A 32 -12.44 9.54 -15.97
CA VAL A 32 -12.81 10.91 -15.53
C VAL A 32 -12.04 11.98 -16.30
N GLU A 33 -12.61 13.18 -16.39
CA GLU A 33 -12.01 14.30 -17.13
C GLU A 33 -10.62 14.69 -16.59
N GLU A 34 -10.44 14.64 -15.28
CA GLU A 34 -9.19 14.98 -14.59
C GLU A 34 -8.19 13.81 -14.47
N ALA A 35 -8.41 12.69 -15.17
CA ALA A 35 -7.63 11.47 -15.01
C ALA A 35 -6.11 11.70 -15.10
N ALA A 36 -5.65 12.54 -16.04
CA ALA A 36 -4.23 12.84 -16.21
C ALA A 36 -3.58 13.42 -14.93
N GLN A 37 -4.25 14.38 -14.28
CA GLN A 37 -3.77 14.99 -13.04
C GLN A 37 -3.82 13.99 -11.88
N LEU A 38 -4.93 13.26 -11.73
CA LEU A 38 -5.09 12.28 -10.65
C LEU A 38 -4.05 11.15 -10.75
N PHE A 39 -3.76 10.66 -11.96
CA PHE A 39 -2.72 9.66 -12.16
C PHE A 39 -1.32 10.21 -11.92
N TYR A 40 -1.04 11.48 -12.24
CA TYR A 40 0.22 12.13 -11.88
C TYR A 40 0.42 12.15 -10.35
N GLU A 41 -0.60 12.62 -9.61
CA GLU A 41 -0.54 12.68 -8.15
C GLU A 41 -0.40 11.28 -7.54
N TYR A 42 -1.21 10.33 -8.01
CA TYR A 42 -1.17 8.93 -7.57
C TYR A 42 0.17 8.24 -7.87
N GLN A 43 0.81 8.53 -9.00
CA GLN A 43 2.04 7.81 -9.38
C GLN A 43 3.29 8.42 -8.75
N TYR A 44 3.33 9.75 -8.58
CA TYR A 44 4.58 10.46 -8.27
C TYR A 44 4.59 11.21 -6.94
N LEU A 45 3.43 11.56 -6.36
CA LEU A 45 3.37 12.32 -5.13
C LEU A 45 3.04 11.44 -3.92
N ARG A 46 3.78 11.62 -2.82
CA ARG A 46 3.55 10.92 -1.55
C ARG A 46 3.87 11.84 -0.38
N ALA A 47 3.11 11.67 0.72
CA ALA A 47 3.50 12.22 2.00
C ALA A 47 4.70 11.43 2.55
N ASN A 48 5.73 12.13 3.01
CA ASN A 48 6.87 11.53 3.70
C ASN A 48 6.85 12.00 5.15
N ILE A 49 5.99 11.38 5.95
CA ILE A 49 5.68 11.84 7.31
C ILE A 49 6.75 11.33 8.27
N ALA A 50 7.34 12.22 9.05
CA ALA A 50 8.17 11.85 10.19
C ALA A 50 7.27 11.47 11.37
N GLY A 51 6.89 10.19 11.46
CA GLY A 51 6.02 9.69 12.53
C GLY A 51 5.15 8.53 12.06
N PRO A 52 4.05 8.25 12.79
CA PRO A 52 3.11 7.20 12.41
C PRO A 52 2.56 7.42 11.00
N MET A 53 2.68 6.40 10.16
CA MET A 53 2.21 6.37 8.78
C MET A 53 1.38 5.12 8.57
N LYS A 54 0.34 5.22 7.74
CA LYS A 54 -0.38 4.05 7.25
C LYS A 54 0.29 3.54 6.00
N GLU A 55 0.73 2.31 6.05
CA GLU A 55 1.55 1.69 5.03
C GLU A 55 0.72 0.68 4.23
N LEU A 56 1.21 0.29 3.05
CA LEU A 56 0.61 -0.76 2.24
C LEU A 56 1.62 -1.89 2.03
N TRP A 57 1.23 -3.10 2.42
CA TRP A 57 2.07 -4.29 2.38
C TRP A 57 1.38 -5.41 1.61
N TYR A 58 2.12 -6.10 0.73
CA TYR A 58 1.63 -7.26 -0.03
C TYR A 58 2.21 -8.55 0.53
N HIS A 59 1.37 -9.51 0.91
CA HIS A 59 1.80 -10.78 1.48
C HIS A 59 2.21 -11.80 0.41
N GLU A 60 3.33 -11.55 -0.26
CA GLU A 60 3.81 -12.31 -1.42
C GLU A 60 4.01 -13.80 -1.12
N GLN A 61 4.60 -14.13 0.04
CA GLN A 61 4.94 -15.51 0.41
C GLN A 61 3.81 -16.23 1.18
N GLY A 62 2.61 -15.66 1.21
CA GLY A 62 1.46 -16.20 1.92
C GLY A 62 0.17 -16.20 1.10
N ASP A 63 -0.86 -15.53 1.62
CA ASP A 63 -2.20 -15.50 1.03
C ASP A 63 -2.36 -14.50 -0.12
N ARG A 64 -1.30 -13.75 -0.46
CA ARG A 64 -1.29 -12.76 -1.55
C ARG A 64 -2.32 -11.65 -1.35
N SER A 65 -2.65 -11.35 -0.10
CA SER A 65 -3.53 -10.23 0.25
C SER A 65 -2.74 -8.92 0.38
N TRP A 66 -3.48 -7.80 0.32
CA TRP A 66 -2.97 -6.48 0.64
C TRP A 66 -3.38 -6.10 2.06
N LEU A 67 -2.43 -5.59 2.85
CA LEU A 67 -2.60 -5.18 4.24
C LEU A 67 -2.32 -3.69 4.40
N VAL A 68 -3.08 -3.04 5.28
CA VAL A 68 -2.94 -1.63 5.71
C VAL A 68 -2.76 -1.56 7.22
#